data_AF-A0A9D7RKF3-F1
#
_entry.id   AF-A0A9D7RKF3-F1
#
_cell.length_a   1.000
_cell.length_b   1.000
_cell.length_c   1.000
_cell.angle_alpha   90.00
_cell.angle_beta   90.00
_cell.angle_gamma   90.00
#
_symmetry.space_group_name_H-M   'P 1'
#
loop_
_entity.id
_entity.type
_entity.pdbx_description
1 polymer ?
#
loop_
_entity_poly.entity_id
_entity_poly.type
_entity_poly.pdbx_seq_one_letter_code
_entity_poly.pdbx_strand_id
1 'polypeptide(L)'
;MPPKEVQVWGGNSASDLVLLKTINPQQPDKITPMSLQGFECSFNPKQVRVLKLVGKSVQKLPTWHPGKGDKGWFFVDEVFVN
;
A
#
# COMPACT_ATOMS: atom_id res chain seq x y z
N MET A 1 11.48 2.14 -1.82
CA MET A 1 10.54 1.45 -2.73
C MET A 1 9.13 1.77 -2.27
N PRO A 2 8.16 2.01 -3.16
CA PRO A 2 6.76 2.06 -2.75
C PRO A 2 6.30 0.69 -2.19
N PRO A 3 5.17 0.62 -1.46
CA PRO A 3 4.61 -0.67 -1.07
C PRO A 3 4.34 -1.53 -2.32
N LYS A 4 4.54 -2.84 -2.22
CA LYS A 4 4.25 -3.80 -3.29
C LYS A 4 2.74 -3.94 -3.51
N GLU A 5 1.99 -3.81 -2.43
CA GLU A 5 0.53 -3.95 -2.43
C GLU A 5 -0.05 -3.09 -1.31
N VAL A 6 -1.18 -2.45 -1.58
CA VAL A 6 -2.00 -1.79 -0.56
C VAL A 6 -3.39 -2.38 -0.64
N GLN A 7 -3.93 -2.77 0.52
CA GLN A 7 -5.29 -3.26 0.64
C GLN A 7 -6.11 -2.34 1.54
N VAL A 8 -7.36 -2.11 1.14
CA VAL A 8 -8.37 -1.44 1.94
C VAL A 8 -9.43 -2.46 2.30
N TRP A 9 -9.63 -2.64 3.59
CA TRP A 9 -10.68 -3.48 4.17
C TRP A 9 -11.66 -2.59 4.92
N GLY A 10 -12.94 -2.99 4.95
CA GLY A 10 -13.93 -2.29 5.75
C GLY A 10 -15.11 -3.16 6.16
N GLY A 11 -15.75 -2.78 7.26
CA GLY A 11 -16.84 -3.50 7.91
C GLY A 11 -17.55 -2.63 8.95
N ASN A 12 -18.51 -3.20 9.68
CA ASN A 12 -19.17 -2.51 10.80
C ASN A 12 -18.38 -2.62 12.11
N SER A 13 -17.40 -3.52 12.16
CA SER A 13 -16.55 -3.86 13.30
C SER A 13 -15.18 -4.39 12.83
N ALA A 14 -14.28 -4.69 13.76
CA ALA A 14 -12.99 -5.30 13.42
C ALA A 14 -13.08 -6.79 13.01
N SER A 15 -14.17 -7.48 13.36
CA SER A 15 -14.35 -8.92 13.10
C SER A 15 -15.12 -9.24 11.81
N ASP A 16 -15.75 -8.26 11.16
CA ASP A 16 -16.55 -8.43 9.93
C ASP A 16 -15.94 -7.67 8.72
N LEU A 17 -14.63 -7.46 8.75
CA LEU A 17 -13.92 -6.79 7.67
C LEU A 17 -13.98 -7.59 6.37
N VAL A 18 -14.34 -6.92 5.27
CA VAL A 18 -14.22 -7.47 3.92
C VAL A 18 -13.26 -6.63 3.09
N LEU A 19 -12.58 -7.27 2.14
CA LEU A 19 -11.66 -6.59 1.22
C LEU A 19 -12.47 -5.71 0.26
N LEU A 20 -12.23 -4.40 0.28
CA LEU A 20 -12.89 -3.42 -0.58
C LEU A 20 -12.04 -3.10 -1.81
N LYS A 21 -10.72 -2.99 -1.62
CA LYS A 21 -9.78 -2.66 -2.69
C LYS A 21 -8.42 -3.31 -2.45
N THR A 22 -7.79 -3.71 -3.55
CA THR A 22 -6.35 -3.93 -3.61
C THR A 22 -5.78 -3.08 -4.74
N ILE A 23 -4.63 -2.46 -4.51
CA ILE A 23 -3.80 -1.82 -5.54
C ILE A 23 -2.39 -2.38 -5.46
N ASN A 24 -1.71 -2.38 -6.61
CA ASN A 24 -0.34 -2.89 -6.75
C ASN A 24 0.50 -1.78 -7.38
N PRO A 25 1.05 -0.86 -6.57
CA PRO A 25 1.88 0.23 -7.07
C PRO A 25 3.01 -0.29 -7.96
N GLN A 26 3.27 0.43 -9.05
CA GLN A 26 4.38 0.11 -9.94
C GLN A 26 5.70 0.23 -9.18
N GLN A 27 6.48 -0.84 -9.20
CA GLN A 27 7.81 -0.84 -8.61
C GLN A 27 8.81 -0.28 -9.63
N PRO A 28 9.76 0.57 -9.20
CA PRO A 28 10.81 1.03 -10.09
C PRO A 28 11.67 -0.14 -10.57
N ASP A 29 12.17 -0.03 -11.80
CA ASP A 29 13.05 -1.00 -12.47
C ASP A 29 14.52 -0.56 -12.45
N LYS A 30 14.79 0.64 -11.96
CA LYS A 30 16.11 1.25 -11.79
C LYS A 30 16.07 2.30 -10.69
N ILE A 31 17.22 2.87 -10.37
CA ILE A 31 17.30 3.99 -9.43
C ILE A 31 16.54 5.19 -10.02
N THR A 32 15.55 5.66 -9.29
CA THR A 32 14.77 6.87 -9.58
C THR A 32 14.95 7.90 -8.47
N PRO A 33 14.76 9.20 -8.73
CA PRO A 33 14.69 10.21 -7.69
C PRO A 33 13.64 9.85 -6.63
N MET A 34 13.88 10.29 -5.40
CA MET A 34 12.89 10.16 -4.33
C MET A 34 11.69 11.08 -4.63
N SER A 35 10.48 10.55 -4.51
CA SER A 35 9.24 11.29 -4.72
C SER A 35 8.22 10.92 -3.64
N LEU A 36 7.48 11.91 -3.16
CA LEU A 36 6.24 11.68 -2.41
C LEU A 36 5.15 11.25 -3.40
N GLN A 37 4.48 10.13 -3.13
CA GLN A 37 3.47 9.56 -4.02
C GLN A 37 2.16 9.35 -3.25
N GLY A 38 1.07 9.89 -3.79
CA GLY A 38 -0.28 9.57 -3.33
C GLY A 38 -0.79 8.30 -4.00
N PHE A 39 -1.41 7.42 -3.21
CA PHE A 39 -2.05 6.20 -3.71
C PHE A 39 -3.57 6.28 -3.55
N GLU A 40 -4.28 6.40 -4.68
CA GLU A 40 -5.73 6.40 -4.67
C GLU A 40 -6.28 4.96 -4.63
N CYS A 41 -7.11 4.68 -3.63
CA CYS A 41 -7.71 3.36 -3.41
C CYS A 41 -9.24 3.41 -3.58
N SER A 42 -9.75 3.80 -4.74
CA SER A 42 -11.19 3.93 -4.98
C SER A 42 -11.89 2.57 -5.10
N PHE A 43 -13.02 2.43 -4.40
CA PHE A 43 -13.91 1.27 -4.39
C PHE A 43 -15.38 1.72 -4.45
N ASN A 44 -16.30 0.80 -4.75
CA ASN A 44 -17.73 1.12 -4.81
C ASN A 44 -18.23 1.68 -3.47
N PRO A 45 -19.03 2.76 -3.47
CA PRO A 45 -19.53 3.36 -2.24
C PRO A 45 -20.16 2.32 -1.33
N LYS A 46 -19.67 2.26 -0.08
CA LYS A 46 -20.12 1.30 0.92
C LYS A 46 -20.11 1.96 2.29
N GLN A 47 -21.22 1.81 3.02
CA GLN A 47 -21.26 2.23 4.40
C GLN A 47 -20.40 1.30 5.25
N VAL A 48 -19.41 1.86 5.93
CA VAL A 48 -18.49 1.16 6.84
C VAL A 48 -18.30 1.99 8.09
N ARG A 49 -18.01 1.33 9.22
CA ARG A 49 -17.65 2.00 10.49
C ARG A 49 -16.18 1.86 10.84
N VAL A 50 -15.55 0.81 10.33
CA VAL A 50 -14.14 0.50 10.54
C VAL A 50 -13.47 0.32 9.19
N LEU A 51 -12.31 0.94 9.04
CA LEU A 51 -11.37 0.69 7.95
C LEU A 51 -10.12 0.03 8.51
N LYS A 52 -9.57 -0.92 7.75
CA LYS A 52 -8.23 -1.48 7.98
C LYS A 52 -7.42 -1.33 6.71
N LEU A 53 -6.29 -0.67 6.83
CA LEU A 53 -5.33 -0.47 5.75
C LEU A 53 -4.17 -1.45 5.93
N VAL A 54 -3.81 -2.16 4.87
CA VAL A 54 -2.69 -3.11 4.88
C VAL A 54 -1.73 -2.75 3.75
N GLY A 55 -0.57 -2.20 4.10
CA GLY A 55 0.53 -2.01 3.15
C GLY A 55 1.54 -3.16 3.26
N LYS A 56 1.80 -3.84 2.15
CA LYS A 56 2.82 -4.90 2.07
C LYS A 56 4.07 -4.34 1.44
N SER A 57 5.20 -4.49 2.12
CA SER A 57 6.48 -4.07 1.59
C SER A 57 7.01 -5.04 0.53
N VAL A 58 8.00 -4.57 -0.24
CA VAL A 58 8.78 -5.44 -1.11
C VAL A 58 9.61 -6.38 -0.24
N GLN A 59 9.34 -7.68 -0.29
CA GLN A 59 10.01 -8.66 0.57
C GLN A 59 11.51 -8.83 0.25
N LYS A 60 11.90 -8.64 -1.02
CA LYS A 60 13.28 -8.77 -1.49
C LYS A 60 13.57 -7.67 -2.50
N LEU A 61 14.51 -6.80 -2.19
CA LEU A 61 14.90 -5.71 -3.07
C LEU A 61 15.55 -6.24 -4.36
N PRO A 62 15.22 -5.64 -5.52
CA PRO A 62 15.70 -6.10 -6.82
C PRO A 62 17.21 -5.88 -7.00
N THR A 63 17.79 -6.54 -8.00
CA THR A 63 19.24 -6.58 -8.24
C THR A 63 19.87 -5.21 -8.52
N TRP A 64 19.10 -4.28 -9.09
CA TRP A 64 19.55 -2.92 -9.37
C TRP A 64 19.64 -2.06 -8.10
N HIS A 65 18.96 -2.43 -7.01
CA HIS A 65 18.88 -1.62 -5.80
C HIS A 65 20.13 -1.82 -4.92
N PRO A 66 20.69 -0.77 -4.28
CA PRO A 66 21.89 -0.89 -3.45
C PRO A 66 21.77 -1.94 -2.33
N GLY A 67 20.63 -1.98 -1.64
CA GLY A 67 20.28 -3.01 -0.64
C GLY A 67 19.71 -4.30 -1.23
N LYS A 68 20.16 -4.75 -2.41
CA LYS A 68 19.62 -5.94 -3.09
C LYS A 68 19.54 -7.14 -2.14
N GLY A 69 18.43 -7.87 -2.20
CA GLY A 69 18.21 -9.03 -1.34
C GLY A 69 17.59 -8.71 0.03
N ASP A 70 17.71 -7.48 0.53
CA ASP A 70 17.12 -7.09 1.81
C ASP A 70 15.61 -6.82 1.69
N LYS A 71 14.94 -6.71 2.84
CA LYS A 71 13.55 -6.27 2.92
C LYS A 71 13.46 -4.78 2.59
N GLY A 72 12.53 -4.43 1.71
CA GLY A 72 12.19 -3.04 1.43
C GLY A 72 11.38 -2.43 2.57
N TRP A 73 11.64 -1.16 2.85
CA TRP A 73 10.82 -0.32 3.71
C TRP A 73 10.05 0.69 2.86
N PHE A 74 8.84 1.00 3.29
CA PHE A 74 8.07 2.14 2.82
C PHE A 74 7.56 2.90 4.04
N PHE A 75 7.32 4.20 3.85
CA PHE A 75 6.89 5.11 4.90
C PHE A 75 5.59 5.77 4.44
N VAL A 76 4.75 6.11 5.40
CA VAL A 76 3.46 6.76 5.20
C VAL A 76 3.37 7.91 6.20
N ASP A 77 2.89 9.04 5.73
CA ASP A 77 2.64 10.27 6.49
C ASP A 77 1.15 10.44 6.79
N GLU A 78 0.32 10.54 5.75
CA GLU A 78 -1.11 10.82 5.87
C GLU A 78 -2.01 9.76 5.20
N VAL A 79 -3.23 9.67 5.73
CA VAL A 79 -4.35 8.93 5.14
C VAL A 79 -5.53 9.89 5.02
N PHE A 80 -5.99 10.10 3.79
CA PHE A 80 -7.19 10.87 3.49
C PHE A 80 -8.36 9.93 3.25
N VAL A 81 -9.50 10.19 3.90
CA VAL A 81 -10.74 9.41 3.77
C VAL A 81 -11.86 10.35 3.33
N ASN A 82 -12.63 9.95 2.31
CA ASN A 82 -13.72 10.72 1.71
C ASN A 82 -15.11 10.10 1.93
#